data_AF-A0A4R4S813-F1
#
_entry.id   AF-A0A4R4S813-F1
#
_cell.length_a   1.000
_cell.length_b   1.000
_cell.length_c   1.000
_cell.angle_alpha   90.00
_cell.angle_beta   90.00
_cell.angle_gamma   90.00
#
_symmetry.space_group_name_H-M   'P 1'
#
loop_
_entity.id
_entity.type
_entity.pdbx_description
1 polymer ?
#
loop_
_entity_poly.entity_id
_entity_poly.type
_entity_poly.pdbx_seq_one_letter_code
_entity_poly.pdbx_strand_id
1 'polypeptide(L)'
;VMVEGYSRELSSCGFWPGGGDEGAFYAYAYPEPEGFADHPVLPDGAYYSRENGQFLLPYEAVADAKDPDTALMNFLQTTYEAAAIHADWDRASLEEDPTRWSHRQ
;
A
#
# COMPACT_ATOMS: atom_id res chain seq x y z
N VAL A 1 0.76 21.14 -4.19
CA VAL A 1 0.83 19.68 -3.99
C VAL A 1 0.02 19.25 -2.76
N MET A 2 0.33 19.72 -1.54
CA MET A 2 -0.39 19.33 -0.31
C MET A 2 -1.87 19.75 -0.22
N VAL A 3 -2.28 20.83 -0.91
CA VAL A 3 -3.63 21.40 -0.76
C VAL A 3 -4.72 20.60 -1.50
N GLU A 4 -4.37 19.91 -2.58
CA GLU A 4 -5.34 19.11 -3.36
C GLU A 4 -5.16 17.60 -3.14
N GLY A 5 -3.90 17.12 -3.07
CA GLY A 5 -3.60 15.70 -2.91
C GLY A 5 -3.98 15.12 -1.54
N TYR A 6 -3.98 15.95 -0.49
CA TYR A 6 -4.36 15.59 0.89
C TYR A 6 -5.67 16.29 1.32
N SER A 7 -6.47 16.74 0.35
CA SER A 7 -7.74 17.43 0.64
C SER A 7 -8.83 16.48 1.18
N ARG A 8 -8.62 15.17 1.03
CA ARG A 8 -9.53 14.07 1.36
C ARG A 8 -8.71 12.83 1.75
N GLU A 9 -9.42 11.75 2.01
CA GLU A 9 -8.88 10.41 2.20
C GLU A 9 -8.05 9.96 1.01
N LEU A 10 -6.89 9.37 1.29
CA LEU A 10 -6.01 8.79 0.28
C LEU A 10 -5.28 7.57 0.81
N SER A 11 -4.81 6.75 -0.12
CA SER A 11 -3.80 5.72 0.08
C SER A 11 -2.62 6.05 -0.83
N SER A 12 -1.42 6.11 -0.28
CA SER A 12 -0.19 6.41 -1.01
C SER A 12 0.82 5.30 -0.78
N CYS A 13 1.56 4.94 -1.83
CA CYS A 13 2.65 3.99 -1.75
C CYS A 13 3.81 4.41 -2.65
N GLY A 14 4.99 3.85 -2.40
CA GLY A 14 6.17 4.10 -3.20
C GLY A 14 7.42 3.48 -2.62
N PHE A 15 8.58 4.04 -2.97
CA PHE A 15 9.88 3.59 -2.48
C PHE A 15 10.66 4.75 -1.88
N TRP A 16 11.17 4.55 -0.66
CA TRP A 16 12.11 5.44 -0.01
C TRP A 16 13.52 4.88 -0.15
N PRO A 17 14.40 5.50 -0.97
CA PRO A 17 15.79 5.06 -1.07
C PRO A 17 16.60 5.32 0.22
N GLY A 18 16.06 6.09 1.17
CA GLY A 18 16.68 6.40 2.47
C GLY A 18 15.94 5.86 3.69
N GLY A 19 15.08 4.84 3.53
CA GLY A 19 14.27 4.25 4.62
C GLY A 19 15.02 3.28 5.55
N GLY A 20 16.34 3.29 5.53
CA GLY A 20 17.27 2.34 6.17
C GLY A 20 18.61 2.31 5.42
N ASP A 21 19.50 1.37 5.74
CA ASP A 21 20.78 1.21 5.01
C ASP A 21 20.59 0.77 3.54
N GLU A 22 19.45 0.14 3.22
CA GLU A 22 19.15 -0.49 1.92
C GLU A 22 17.90 0.07 1.20
N GLY A 23 17.14 0.97 1.83
CA GLY A 23 15.86 1.49 1.33
C GLY A 23 14.64 0.58 1.61
N ALA A 24 13.43 1.13 1.45
CA ALA A 24 12.19 0.39 1.74
C ALA A 24 11.02 0.86 0.86
N PHE A 25 10.14 -0.08 0.51
CA PHE A 25 8.81 0.26 0.00
C PHE A 25 7.93 0.76 1.15
N TYR A 26 7.07 1.72 0.88
CA TYR A 26 6.18 2.30 1.88
C TYR A 26 4.74 2.32 1.42
N ALA A 27 3.81 2.34 2.38
CA ALA A 27 2.43 2.68 2.16
C ALA A 27 1.81 3.37 3.39
N TYR A 28 1.02 4.43 3.20
CA TYR A 28 0.26 5.08 4.27
C TYR A 28 -1.10 5.56 3.77
N ALA A 29 -2.01 5.77 4.72
CA ALA A 29 -3.30 6.40 4.48
C ALA A 29 -3.38 7.75 5.20
N TYR A 30 -4.09 8.72 4.62
CA TYR A 30 -4.32 10.01 5.26
C TYR A 30 -5.75 10.52 5.07
N PRO A 31 -6.44 10.99 6.13
CA PRO A 31 -6.10 10.74 7.52
C PRO A 31 -6.02 9.22 7.78
N GLU A 32 -5.20 8.80 8.75
CA GLU A 32 -5.09 7.38 9.07
C GLU A 32 -6.43 6.84 9.60
N PRO A 33 -7.02 5.83 8.95
CA PRO A 33 -8.25 5.22 9.43
C PRO A 33 -8.02 4.41 10.72
N GLU A 34 -9.03 4.37 11.60
CA GLU A 34 -8.96 3.54 12.80
C GLU A 34 -8.75 2.06 12.43
N GLY A 35 -7.77 1.40 13.04
CA GLY A 35 -7.44 0.00 12.76
C GLY A 35 -6.49 -0.22 11.57
N PHE A 36 -6.13 0.82 10.81
CA PHE A 36 -5.19 0.73 9.69
C PHE A 36 -3.83 0.17 10.13
N ALA A 37 -3.24 0.73 11.18
CA ALA A 37 -1.91 0.35 11.68
C ALA A 37 -1.81 -1.11 12.18
N ASP A 38 -2.94 -1.72 12.54
CA ASP A 38 -3.02 -3.09 13.05
C ASP A 38 -3.54 -4.09 11.99
N HIS A 39 -3.82 -3.63 10.77
CA HIS A 39 -4.28 -4.50 9.69
C HIS A 39 -3.15 -5.45 9.26
N PRO A 40 -3.40 -6.77 9.12
CA PRO A 40 -2.39 -7.71 8.65
C PRO A 40 -2.05 -7.43 7.19
N VAL A 41 -0.79 -7.20 6.90
CA VAL A 41 -0.27 -6.96 5.54
C VAL A 41 0.70 -8.05 5.14
N LEU A 42 0.82 -8.27 3.83
CA LEU A 42 1.77 -9.20 3.23
C LEU A 42 2.93 -8.43 2.59
N PRO A 43 4.08 -9.08 2.33
CA PRO A 43 4.50 -10.39 2.83
C PRO A 43 4.91 -10.35 4.32
N ASP A 44 5.33 -11.49 4.90
CA ASP A 44 5.74 -11.59 6.32
C ASP A 44 6.88 -10.62 6.76
N GLY A 45 7.58 -10.00 5.81
CA GLY A 45 8.60 -8.98 6.06
C GLY A 45 8.06 -7.54 6.13
N ALA A 46 6.78 -7.32 5.84
CA ALA A 46 6.14 -6.01 5.95
C ALA A 46 5.73 -5.72 7.39
N TYR A 47 5.87 -4.46 7.83
CA TYR A 47 5.51 -4.03 9.18
C TYR A 47 5.04 -2.57 9.22
N TYR A 48 4.29 -2.21 10.24
CA TYR A 48 3.87 -0.82 10.46
C TYR A 48 4.87 -0.07 11.36
N SER A 49 5.41 1.05 10.87
CA SER A 49 6.28 1.95 11.63
C SER A 49 5.45 3.04 12.28
N ARG A 50 5.20 2.91 13.60
CA ARG A 50 4.46 3.93 14.37
C ARG A 50 5.16 5.28 14.45
N GLU A 51 6.48 5.30 14.31
CA GLU A 51 7.26 6.54 14.25
C GLU A 51 6.97 7.33 12.97
N ASN A 52 6.90 6.62 11.84
CA ASN A 52 6.70 7.23 10.52
C ASN A 52 5.24 7.29 10.07
N GLY A 53 4.33 6.61 10.76
CA GLY A 53 2.91 6.55 10.39
C GLY A 53 2.64 5.80 9.08
N GLN A 54 3.43 4.76 8.78
CA GLN A 54 3.37 4.05 7.50
C GLN A 54 3.77 2.58 7.61
N PHE A 55 3.22 1.74 6.74
CA PHE A 55 3.76 0.42 6.46
C PHE A 55 5.07 0.52 5.70
N LEU A 56 6.00 -0.36 6.03
CA LEU A 56 7.31 -0.49 5.41
C LEU A 56 7.55 -1.95 5.02
N LEU A 57 8.15 -2.14 3.85
CA LEU A 57 8.69 -3.42 3.40
C LEU A 57 10.15 -3.21 2.97
N PRO A 58 11.13 -3.80 3.68
CA PRO A 58 12.55 -3.66 3.35
C PRO A 58 12.86 -4.09 1.91
N TYR A 59 13.80 -3.42 1.27
CA TYR A 59 14.19 -3.74 -0.11
C TYR A 59 14.71 -5.17 -0.24
N GLU A 60 15.57 -5.63 0.68
CA GLU A 60 16.15 -6.98 0.61
C GLU A 60 15.07 -8.06 0.76
N ALA A 61 14.02 -7.82 1.55
CA ALA A 61 12.89 -8.76 1.67
C ALA A 61 12.17 -9.00 0.33
N VAL A 62 12.19 -8.03 -0.58
CA VAL A 62 11.68 -8.17 -1.95
C VAL A 62 12.74 -8.76 -2.87
N ALA A 63 13.97 -8.27 -2.79
CA ALA A 63 15.07 -8.72 -3.66
C ALA A 63 15.41 -10.21 -3.47
N ASP A 64 15.31 -10.72 -2.25
CA ASP A 64 15.58 -12.12 -1.91
C ASP A 64 14.35 -13.04 -2.03
N ALA A 65 13.18 -12.48 -2.35
CA ALA A 65 11.98 -13.26 -2.52
C ALA A 65 12.10 -14.19 -3.74
N LYS A 66 11.51 -15.40 -3.65
CA LYS A 66 11.44 -16.32 -4.78
C LYS A 66 10.69 -15.72 -5.99
N ASP A 67 9.76 -14.83 -5.72
CA ASP A 67 8.97 -14.09 -6.69
C ASP A 67 8.85 -12.62 -6.21
N PRO A 68 9.79 -11.75 -6.59
CA PRO A 68 9.81 -10.35 -6.16
C PRO A 68 8.58 -9.56 -6.61
N ASP A 69 8.08 -9.83 -7.81
CA ASP A 69 6.91 -9.14 -8.36
C ASP A 69 5.66 -9.45 -7.52
N THR A 70 5.45 -10.74 -7.20
CA THR A 70 4.35 -11.15 -6.32
C THR A 70 4.52 -10.61 -4.90
N ALA A 71 5.74 -10.59 -4.35
CA ALA A 71 5.99 -10.07 -3.02
C ALA A 71 5.64 -8.58 -2.91
N LEU A 72 6.12 -7.77 -3.88
CA LEU A 72 5.80 -6.34 -3.92
C LEU A 72 4.31 -6.11 -4.19
N MET A 73 3.71 -6.84 -5.13
CA MET A 73 2.29 -6.67 -5.44
C MET A 73 1.39 -6.98 -4.23
N ASN A 74 1.71 -8.03 -3.47
CA ASN A 74 0.99 -8.36 -2.23
C ASN A 74 1.07 -7.22 -1.21
N PHE A 75 2.22 -6.57 -1.07
CA PHE A 75 2.37 -5.41 -0.19
C PHE A 75 1.51 -4.23 -0.63
N LEU A 76 1.59 -3.86 -1.92
CA LEU A 76 0.79 -2.77 -2.45
C LEU A 76 -0.70 -3.04 -2.34
N GLN A 77 -1.13 -4.27 -2.65
CA GLN A 77 -2.53 -4.68 -2.58
C GLN A 77 -3.05 -4.69 -1.14
N THR A 78 -2.37 -5.38 -0.21
CA THR A 78 -2.87 -5.53 1.16
C THR A 78 -2.87 -4.22 1.95
N THR A 79 -1.93 -3.31 1.66
CA THR A 79 -1.92 -1.96 2.27
C THR A 79 -3.00 -1.05 1.67
N TYR A 80 -3.32 -1.17 0.38
CA TYR A 80 -4.49 -0.52 -0.21
C TYR A 80 -5.80 -1.05 0.39
N GLU A 81 -5.92 -2.36 0.53
CA GLU A 81 -7.10 -3.00 1.15
C GLU A 81 -7.28 -2.57 2.60
N ALA A 82 -6.20 -2.48 3.37
CA ALA A 82 -6.23 -1.94 4.73
C ALA A 82 -6.83 -0.53 4.76
N ALA A 83 -6.39 0.36 3.85
CA ALA A 83 -6.93 1.72 3.77
C ALA A 83 -8.42 1.70 3.38
N ALA A 84 -8.77 0.97 2.33
CA ALA A 84 -10.14 0.94 1.80
C ALA A 84 -11.15 0.31 2.78
N ILE A 85 -10.77 -0.75 3.50
CA ILE A 85 -11.61 -1.42 4.49
C ILE A 85 -11.87 -0.50 5.68
N HIS A 86 -10.81 0.08 6.25
CA HIS A 86 -10.92 0.85 7.48
C HIS A 86 -11.46 2.27 7.27
N ALA A 87 -11.36 2.80 6.04
CA ALA A 87 -11.99 4.06 5.64
C ALA A 87 -13.39 3.89 5.03
N ASP A 88 -13.91 2.65 4.97
CA ASP A 88 -15.23 2.33 4.38
C ASP A 88 -15.41 2.86 2.94
N TRP A 89 -14.38 2.68 2.11
CA TRP A 89 -14.42 3.11 0.71
C TRP A 89 -15.34 2.22 -0.12
N ASP A 90 -16.14 2.83 -0.99
CA ASP A 90 -16.85 2.12 -2.06
C ASP A 90 -15.86 1.64 -3.13
N ARG A 91 -15.20 0.51 -2.87
CA ARG A 91 -14.21 -0.10 -3.76
C ARG A 91 -14.80 -0.41 -5.14
N ALA A 92 -16.09 -0.77 -5.22
CA ALA A 92 -16.73 -1.04 -6.51
C ALA A 92 -16.81 0.21 -7.40
N SER A 93 -16.85 1.41 -6.81
CA SER A 93 -16.78 2.67 -7.55
C SER A 93 -15.37 3.10 -7.94
N LEU A 94 -14.33 2.58 -7.26
CA LEU A 94 -12.94 2.99 -7.42
C LEU A 94 -12.11 2.01 -8.27
N GLU A 95 -12.41 0.72 -8.15
CA GLU A 95 -11.69 -0.35 -8.83
C GLU A 95 -12.26 -0.54 -10.24
N GLU A 96 -11.38 -0.44 -11.24
CA GLU A 96 -11.74 -0.71 -12.63
C GLU A 96 -11.73 -2.21 -12.89
N ASP A 97 -12.77 -2.72 -13.54
CA ASP A 97 -12.79 -4.10 -14.04
C ASP A 97 -11.78 -4.21 -15.20
N PRO A 98 -10.66 -4.95 -15.06
CA PRO A 98 -9.66 -5.08 -16.11
C PRO A 98 -10.21 -5.81 -17.35
N THR A 99 -11.33 -6.53 -17.22
CA THR A 99 -12.00 -7.23 -18.30
C THR A 99 -13.11 -6.41 -18.95
N ARG A 100 -13.36 -5.17 -18.50
CA ARG A 100 -14.46 -4.33 -19.00
C ARG A 100 -14.43 -4.10 -20.51
N TRP A 101 -13.28 -4.23 -21.16
CA TRP A 101 -13.12 -4.09 -22.63
C TRP A 101 -12.87 -5.40 -23.37
N SER A 102 -12.89 -6.55 -22.69
CA SER A 102 -12.65 -7.87 -23.30
C SER A 102 -13.67 -8.22 -24.41
N HIS A 103 -14.88 -7.65 -24.34
CA HIS A 103 -15.93 -7.83 -25.35
C HIS A 103 -15.76 -6.96 -26.61
N ARG A 104 -14.75 -6.09 -26.67
CA ARG A 104 -14.47 -5.19 -27.81
C ARG A 104 -13.27 -5.59 -28.66
N GLN A 105 -12.68 -6.77 -28.41
CA GLN A 105 -11.56 -7.32 -29.20
C GLN A 105 -12.02 -8.40 -30.17
#